data_AF-X0XBX7-F1
#
_entry.id   AF-X0XBX7-F1
#
_cell.length_a   1.000
_cell.length_b   1.000
_cell.length_c   1.000
_cell.angle_alpha   90.00
_cell.angle_beta   90.00
_cell.angle_gamma   90.00
#
_symmetry.space_group_name_H-M   'P 1'
#
loop_
_entity.id
_entity.type
_entity.pdbx_description
1 polymer ?
#
loop_
_entity_poly.entity_id
_entity_poly.type
_entity_poly.pdbx_seq_one_letter_code
_entity_poly.pdbx_strand_id
1 'polypeptide(L)'
;MFYYISLYISLAIFAIGLIYKISTWFSLKTSIDSRTTPTSKRVSSAVRGIILTLFSVKVLTLIKVFFLDVILQRKVFKEDFFRWLIHILLYGAFMLLLIMHALDKLITVAIFADYSPTINPFRFL
;
A
#
# COMPACT_ATOMS: atom_id res chain seq x y z
N MET A 1 -22.48 -2.14 -20.87
CA MET A 1 -22.84 -0.90 -20.15
C MET A 1 -22.71 -1.03 -18.64
N PHE A 2 -23.29 -2.07 -18.01
CA PHE A 2 -23.18 -2.33 -16.57
C PHE A 2 -21.73 -2.28 -16.04
N TYR A 3 -20.79 -2.97 -16.70
CA TYR A 3 -19.37 -3.00 -16.29
C TYR A 3 -18.76 -1.61 -16.11
N TYR A 4 -18.87 -0.73 -17.10
CA TYR A 4 -18.30 0.62 -17.04
C TYR A 4 -18.96 1.47 -15.96
N ILE A 5 -20.29 1.41 -15.84
CA ILE A 5 -21.03 2.19 -14.85
C ILE A 5 -20.65 1.75 -13.43
N SER A 6 -20.66 0.45 -13.15
CA SER A 6 -20.27 -0.10 -11.84
C SER A 6 -18.80 0.15 -11.52
N LEU A 7 -17.91 0.10 -12.52
CA LEU A 7 -16.49 0.43 -12.35
C LEU A 7 -16.32 1.91 -11.94
N TYR A 8 -16.94 2.85 -12.65
CA TYR A 8 -16.81 4.26 -12.30
C TYR A 8 -17.46 4.61 -10.97
N ILE A 9 -18.61 4.01 -10.65
CA ILE A 9 -19.26 4.21 -9.34
C ILE A 9 -18.38 3.68 -8.20
N SER A 10 -17.85 2.46 -8.33
CA SER A 10 -16.98 1.89 -7.29
C SER A 10 -15.69 2.71 -7.11
N LEU A 11 -15.10 3.19 -8.21
CA LEU A 11 -13.93 4.06 -8.17
C LEU A 11 -14.25 5.42 -7.50
N ALA A 12 -15.41 6.00 -7.79
CA ALA A 12 -15.85 7.25 -7.19
C ALA A 12 -16.08 7.10 -5.67
N ILE A 13 -16.78 6.03 -5.24
CA ILE A 13 -16.99 5.75 -3.81
C ILE A 13 -15.66 5.53 -3.10
N PHE A 14 -14.75 4.76 -3.70
CA PHE A 14 -13.42 4.53 -3.14
C PHE A 14 -12.62 5.84 -3.00
N ALA A 15 -12.56 6.66 -4.05
CA ALA A 15 -11.82 7.92 -4.04
C ALA A 15 -12.40 8.93 -3.04
N ILE A 16 -13.73 9.11 -3.01
CA ILE A 16 -14.40 10.00 -2.06
C ILE A 16 -14.18 9.51 -0.63
N GLY A 17 -14.32 8.20 -0.39
CA GLY A 17 -14.07 7.59 0.93
C GLY A 17 -12.62 7.78 1.39
N LEU A 18 -11.66 7.62 0.49
CA LEU A 18 -10.25 7.86 0.75
C LEU A 18 -9.99 9.33 1.13
N ILE A 19 -10.49 10.28 0.34
CA ILE A 19 -10.36 11.72 0.61
C ILE A 19 -10.99 12.09 1.95
N TYR A 20 -12.20 11.57 2.23
CA TYR A 20 -12.87 11.77 3.51
C TYR A 20 -12.03 11.24 4.69
N LYS A 21 -11.49 10.02 4.57
CA LYS A 21 -10.69 9.40 5.63
C LYS A 21 -9.38 10.16 5.88
N ILE A 22 -8.70 10.58 4.82
CA ILE A 22 -7.49 11.40 4.94
C ILE A 22 -7.83 12.75 5.57
N SER A 23 -8.91 13.40 5.14
CA SER A 23 -9.33 14.70 5.67
C SER A 23 -9.70 14.63 7.15
N THR A 24 -10.35 13.54 7.58
CA THR A 24 -10.72 13.33 8.99
C THR A 24 -9.50 13.17 9.89
N TRP A 25 -8.40 12.56 9.43
CA TRP A 25 -7.16 12.49 10.22
C TRP A 25 -6.57 13.86 10.57
N PHE A 26 -6.66 14.83 9.65
CA PHE A 26 -6.16 16.19 9.89
C PHE A 26 -7.18 17.08 10.61
N SER A 27 -8.47 16.76 10.53
CA SER A 27 -9.56 17.59 11.06
C SER A 27 -10.01 17.19 12.47
N LEU A 28 -9.95 15.90 12.82
CA LEU A 28 -10.34 15.44 14.16
C LEU A 28 -9.33 15.87 15.23
N LYS A 29 -9.86 16.49 16.28
CA LYS A 29 -9.11 16.96 17.47
C LYS A 29 -9.12 15.84 18.53
N THR A 30 -8.22 14.87 18.38
CA THR A 30 -8.20 13.67 19.24
C THR A 30 -7.44 13.85 20.55
N SER A 31 -6.73 14.97 20.75
CA SER A 31 -5.97 15.27 21.97
C SER A 31 -6.29 16.65 22.55
N ILE A 32 -6.16 16.82 23.86
CA ILE A 32 -6.36 18.11 24.55
C ILE A 32 -5.46 19.21 23.96
N ASP A 33 -4.26 18.83 23.50
CA ASP A 33 -3.26 19.70 22.87
C ASP A 33 -3.64 20.11 21.42
N SER A 34 -4.59 19.40 20.80
CA SER A 34 -5.04 19.66 19.42
C SER A 34 -6.16 20.70 19.32
N ARG A 35 -6.62 21.26 20.45
CA ARG A 35 -7.72 22.24 20.49
C ARG A 35 -7.33 23.58 19.87
N THR A 36 -6.06 23.98 20.00
CA THR A 36 -5.51 25.30 19.61
C THR A 36 -4.76 25.29 18.28
N THR A 37 -4.37 24.11 17.78
CA THR A 37 -3.64 24.00 16.51
C THR A 37 -4.58 24.01 15.30
N PRO A 38 -4.43 24.92 14.33
CA PRO A 38 -5.24 24.92 13.11
C PRO A 38 -4.87 23.75 12.19
N THR A 39 -5.85 23.25 11.44
CA THR A 39 -5.71 22.12 10.50
C THR A 39 -4.57 22.32 9.50
N SER A 40 -4.36 23.54 9.00
CA SER A 40 -3.29 23.89 8.06
C SER A 40 -1.89 23.66 8.64
N LYS A 41 -1.67 24.01 9.92
CA LYS A 41 -0.39 23.77 10.60
C LYS A 41 -0.15 22.27 10.81
N ARG A 42 -1.20 21.46 11.01
CA ARG A 42 -1.07 20.00 11.16
C ARG A 42 -0.62 19.33 9.87
N VAL A 43 -1.23 19.72 8.74
CA VAL A 43 -0.83 19.22 7.41
C VAL A 43 0.62 19.62 7.11
N SER A 44 0.97 20.89 7.32
CA SER A 44 2.33 21.39 7.09
C SER A 44 3.37 20.66 7.95
N SER A 45 3.10 20.46 9.25
CA SER A 45 3.98 19.70 10.13
C SER A 45 4.11 18.23 9.73
N ALA A 46 3.03 17.58 9.30
CA ALA A 46 3.06 16.20 8.84
C ALA A 46 3.90 16.07 7.56
N VAL A 47 3.66 16.93 6.56
CA VAL A 47 4.42 16.95 5.31
C VAL A 47 5.90 17.24 5.58
N ARG A 48 6.20 18.24 6.41
CA ARG A 48 7.58 18.57 6.80
C ARG A 48 8.26 17.40 7.50
N GLY A 49 7.56 16.73 8.41
CA GLY A 49 8.07 15.54 9.10
C GLY A 49 8.39 14.39 8.14
N ILE A 50 7.50 14.13 7.17
CA ILE A 50 7.71 13.11 6.13
C ILE A 50 8.94 13.46 5.29
N ILE A 51 9.02 14.68 4.76
CA ILE A 51 10.15 15.13 3.92
C ILE A 51 11.46 15.03 4.70
N LEU A 52 11.54 15.60 5.91
CA LEU A 52 12.75 15.56 6.72
C LEU A 52 13.17 14.13 7.07
N THR A 53 12.23 13.20 7.23
CA THR A 53 12.54 11.79 7.51
C THR A 53 13.07 11.08 6.27
N LEU A 54 12.48 11.34 5.10
CA LEU A 54 12.91 10.76 3.82
C LEU A 54 14.31 11.22 3.41
N PHE A 55 14.66 12.48 3.66
CA PHE A 55 15.98 13.05 3.33
C PHE A 55 17.01 12.93 4.47
N SER A 56 16.75 12.13 5.50
CA SER A 56 17.66 11.92 6.63
C SER A 56 18.22 10.50 6.64
N VAL A 57 19.29 10.27 7.40
CA VAL A 57 19.84 8.92 7.71
C VAL A 57 18.77 7.98 8.29
N LYS A 58 17.71 8.55 8.88
CA LYS A 58 16.52 7.81 9.35
C LYS A 58 15.80 7.05 8.24
N VAL A 59 16.01 7.40 6.97
CA VAL A 59 15.49 6.65 5.82
C VAL A 59 16.01 5.21 5.82
N LEU A 60 17.23 4.95 6.28
CA LEU A 60 17.77 3.59 6.40
C LEU A 60 16.99 2.78 7.44
N THR A 61 16.63 3.40 8.56
CA THR A 61 15.75 2.79 9.56
C THR A 61 14.36 2.54 8.98
N LEU A 62 13.83 3.47 8.19
CA LEU A 62 12.53 3.32 7.54
C LEU A 62 12.53 2.16 6.54
N ILE A 63 13.55 2.06 5.69
CA ILE A 63 13.74 0.96 4.74
C ILE A 63 13.84 -0.37 5.51
N LYS A 64 14.66 -0.41 6.56
CA LYS A 64 14.81 -1.61 7.40
C LYS A 64 13.48 -2.04 8.01
N VAL A 65 12.71 -1.11 8.58
CA VAL A 65 11.39 -1.38 9.16
C VAL A 65 10.40 -1.80 8.08
N PHE A 66 10.44 -1.21 6.88
CA PHE A 66 9.60 -1.60 5.77
C PHE A 66 9.82 -3.07 5.37
N PHE A 67 11.06 -3.48 5.11
CA PHE A 67 11.32 -4.87 4.75
C PHE A 67 11.01 -5.85 5.89
N LEU A 68 11.37 -5.51 7.13
CA LEU A 68 11.24 -6.43 8.25
C LEU A 68 9.84 -6.51 8.81
N ASP A 69 9.18 -5.37 9.00
CA ASP A 69 7.89 -5.29 9.69
C ASP A 69 6.72 -5.25 8.71
N VAL A 70 6.89 -4.75 7.47
CA VAL A 70 5.81 -4.71 6.46
C VAL A 70 5.85 -5.93 5.55
N ILE A 71 6.99 -6.20 4.90
CA ILE A 71 7.09 -7.32 3.95
C ILE A 71 7.21 -8.65 4.69
N LEU A 72 8.19 -8.78 5.58
CA LEU A 72 8.40 -10.02 6.34
C LEU A 72 7.51 -10.14 7.57
N GLN A 73 6.72 -9.12 7.92
CA GLN A 73 5.78 -9.14 9.03
C GLN A 73 6.38 -9.66 10.35
N ARG A 74 7.60 -9.25 10.67
CA ARG A 74 8.39 -9.72 11.83
C ARG A 74 7.62 -9.66 13.16
N LYS A 75 6.75 -8.67 13.35
CA LYS A 75 5.95 -8.55 14.58
C LYS A 75 5.01 -9.75 14.75
N VAL A 76 4.34 -10.17 13.67
CA VAL A 76 3.47 -11.35 13.66
C VAL A 76 4.27 -12.63 13.92
N PHE A 77 5.46 -12.73 13.31
CA PHE A 77 6.37 -13.87 13.55
C PHE A 77 6.77 -14.04 15.02
N LYS A 78 6.99 -12.91 15.72
CA LYS A 78 7.34 -12.92 17.14
C LYS A 78 6.17 -13.29 18.05
N GLU A 79 4.93 -13.03 17.63
CA GLU A 79 3.73 -13.34 18.40
C GLU A 79 3.35 -14.82 18.26
N ASP A 80 3.25 -15.32 17.03
CA ASP A 80 2.90 -16.70 16.75
C ASP A 80 3.36 -17.12 15.34
N PHE A 81 4.08 -18.25 15.27
CA PHE A 81 4.64 -18.73 14.01
C PHE A 81 3.57 -19.14 12.99
N PHE A 82 2.51 -19.81 13.43
CA PHE A 82 1.46 -20.28 12.51
C PHE A 82 0.63 -19.14 11.96
N ARG A 83 0.33 -18.14 12.80
CA ARG A 83 -0.29 -16.89 12.38
C ARG A 83 0.57 -16.22 11.32
N TRP A 84 1.87 -16.09 11.56
CA TRP A 84 2.79 -15.53 10.58
C TRP A 84 2.80 -16.32 9.27
N LEU A 85 2.85 -17.66 9.34
CA LEU A 85 2.85 -18.51 8.15
C LEU A 85 1.60 -18.30 7.30
N ILE A 86 0.42 -18.24 7.91
CA ILE A 86 -0.82 -17.95 7.20
C ILE A 86 -0.75 -16.57 6.55
N HIS A 87 -0.29 -15.54 7.28
CA HIS A 87 -0.26 -14.19 6.75
C HIS A 87 0.78 -14.02 5.63
N ILE A 88 1.94 -14.66 5.71
CA ILE A 88 2.97 -14.57 4.66
C ILE A 88 2.55 -15.32 3.40
N LEU A 89 1.83 -16.45 3.54
CA LEU A 89 1.26 -17.17 2.39
C LEU A 89 0.16 -16.37 1.70
N LEU A 90 -0.76 -15.77 2.46
CA LEU A 90 -1.82 -14.91 1.91
C LEU A 90 -1.23 -13.66 1.24
N TYR A 91 -0.28 -13.01 1.91
CA TYR A 91 0.44 -11.86 1.35
C TYR A 91 1.16 -12.25 0.05
N GLY A 92 1.91 -13.35 0.06
CA GLY A 92 2.63 -13.85 -1.10
C GLY A 92 1.71 -14.17 -2.28
N ALA A 93 0.59 -14.87 -2.03
CA ALA A 93 -0.39 -15.20 -3.06
C ALA A 93 -1.02 -13.94 -3.68
N PHE A 94 -1.43 -12.98 -2.84
CA PHE A 94 -2.00 -11.73 -3.33
C PHE A 94 -0.99 -10.87 -4.10
N MET A 95 0.24 -10.75 -3.60
CA MET A 95 1.31 -10.02 -4.28
C MET A 95 1.68 -10.65 -5.62
N LEU A 96 1.72 -11.98 -5.69
CA LEU A 96 1.95 -12.69 -6.94
C LEU A 96 0.85 -12.40 -7.96
N LEU A 97 -0.43 -12.45 -7.55
CA LEU A 97 -1.55 -12.07 -8.41
C LEU A 97 -1.46 -10.61 -8.85
N LEU A 98 -1.15 -9.68 -7.93
CA LEU A 98 -0.98 -8.27 -8.26
C LEU A 98 0.09 -8.08 -9.34
N ILE A 99 1.25 -8.71 -9.19
CA ILE A 99 2.37 -8.60 -10.13
C ILE A 99 2.03 -9.25 -11.47
N MET A 100 1.62 -10.53 -11.44
CA MET A 100 1.44 -11.35 -12.65
C MET A 100 0.18 -11.01 -13.44
N HIS A 101 -0.84 -10.45 -12.78
CA HIS A 101 -2.14 -10.17 -13.41
C HIS A 101 -2.42 -8.67 -13.52
N ALA A 102 -2.44 -7.96 -12.39
CA ALA A 102 -2.84 -6.54 -12.41
C ALA A 102 -1.76 -5.64 -13.03
N LEU A 103 -0.48 -5.96 -12.80
CA LEU A 103 0.68 -5.21 -13.29
C LEU A 103 1.39 -5.90 -14.47
N ASP A 104 0.74 -6.88 -15.10
CA ASP A 104 1.28 -7.65 -16.23
C ASP A 104 1.98 -6.77 -17.28
N LYS A 105 1.25 -5.78 -17.80
CA LYS A 105 1.72 -4.87 -18.86
C LYS A 105 2.91 -3.99 -18.45
N LEU A 106 3.15 -3.81 -17.16
CA LEU A 106 4.21 -2.94 -16.63
C LEU A 106 5.42 -3.73 -16.13
N ILE A 107 5.19 -4.88 -15.50
CA ILE A 107 6.23 -5.68 -14.84
C ILE A 107 6.45 -6.98 -15.58
N THR A 108 5.41 -7.81 -15.75
CA THR A 108 5.57 -9.19 -16.20
C THR A 108 6.07 -9.27 -17.64
N VAL A 109 5.50 -8.50 -18.56
CA VAL A 109 5.98 -8.43 -19.96
C VAL A 109 7.42 -7.89 -20.04
N ALA A 110 7.81 -6.98 -19.13
CA ALA A 110 9.16 -6.42 -19.11
C ALA A 110 10.21 -7.43 -18.61
N ILE A 111 9.83 -8.33 -17.70
CA ILE A 111 10.70 -9.36 -17.14
C ILE A 111 10.68 -10.64 -18.00
N PHE A 112 9.52 -10.98 -18.57
CA PHE A 112 9.27 -12.18 -19.35
C PHE A 112 8.69 -11.78 -20.72
N ALA A 113 9.56 -11.59 -21.71
CA ALA A 113 9.18 -11.11 -23.03
C ALA A 113 8.15 -12.02 -23.74
N ASP A 114 8.15 -13.32 -23.41
CA ASP A 114 7.24 -14.33 -23.98
C ASP A 114 5.98 -14.58 -23.13
N TYR A 115 5.75 -13.79 -22.07
CA TYR A 115 4.59 -13.97 -21.19
C TYR A 115 3.29 -13.54 -21.86
N SER A 116 2.34 -14.46 -22.02
CA SER A 116 1.02 -14.20 -22.58
C SER A 116 -0.09 -14.77 -21.68
N PRO A 117 -0.63 -13.99 -20.72
CA PRO A 117 -1.43 -14.49 -19.59
C PRO A 117 -2.73 -15.21 -19.97
N THR A 118 -3.23 -15.03 -21.19
CA THR A 118 -4.50 -15.62 -21.68
C THR A 118 -4.33 -16.57 -22.87
N ILE A 119 -3.12 -16.74 -23.39
CA ILE A 119 -2.85 -17.61 -24.55
C ILE A 119 -1.87 -18.72 -24.15
N ASN A 120 -0.69 -18.34 -23.65
CA ASN A 120 0.32 -19.25 -23.14
C ASN A 120 1.21 -18.49 -22.14
N PRO A 121 0.99 -18.63 -20.82
CA PRO A 121 1.63 -17.79 -19.80
C PRO A 121 3.15 -17.86 -19.88
N PHE A 122 3.71 -19.02 -20.17
CA PHE A 122 5.12 -19.15 -20.48
C PHE A 122 5.24 -20.14 -21.62
N ARG A 123 5.63 -19.66 -22.80
CA ARG A 123 5.88 -20.53 -23.97
C ARG A 123 7.10 -21.41 -23.72
N PHE A 124 6.94 -22.44 -22.90
CA PHE A 124 7.97 -23.44 -22.61
C PHE A 124 7.98 -24.61 -23.60
N LEU A 125 7.05 -24.64 -24.56
CA LEU A 125 7.02 -25.50 -25.74
C LEU A 125 6.49 -24.72 -26.95
#